data_AF-A0A538BZT4-F1
#
_entry.id   AF-A0A538BZT4-F1
#
_cell.length_a   1.000
_cell.length_b   1.000
_cell.length_c   1.000
_cell.angle_alpha   90.00
_cell.angle_beta   90.00
_cell.angle_gamma   90.00
#
_symmetry.space_group_name_H-M   'P 1'
#
loop_
_entity.id
_entity.type
_entity.pdbx_description
1 polymer ?
#
loop_
_entity_poly.entity_id
_entity_poly.type
_entity_poly.pdbx_seq_one_letter_code
_entity_poly.pdbx_strand_id
1 'polypeptide(L)'
;LGIGAWWDPLASKVGIERRRPLQAMRETVEVTRRLLAMERVTFEGEFVRLRDVEIDVVHGRREPRDVPIYIGATGMRMMELAGEIGDGVLFNYLVSPGYNGRALEALAAGTARSGRSLEDVDRPQLVVCSLDEDRDVALDRAR
;
A
#
# COMPACT_ATOMS: atom_id res chain seq x y z
N LEU A 1 -4.89 6.92 -2.82
CA LEU A 1 -5.34 5.51 -2.95
C LEU A 1 -4.58 4.66 -1.94
N GLY A 2 -5.25 3.87 -1.09
CA GLY A 2 -4.61 2.91 -0.19
C GLY A 2 -4.90 1.47 -0.61
N ILE A 3 -3.88 0.62 -0.75
CA ILE A 3 -4.01 -0.77 -1.19
C ILE A 3 -3.17 -1.74 -0.35
N GLY A 4 -3.60 -2.99 -0.23
CA GLY A 4 -2.90 -4.03 0.52
C GLY A 4 -3.09 -5.39 -0.12
N ALA A 5 -2.23 -6.35 0.25
CA ALA A 5 -2.20 -7.68 -0.36
C ALA A 5 -3.08 -8.71 0.37
N TRP A 6 -4.20 -8.27 0.95
CA TRP A 6 -5.10 -9.07 1.81
C TRP A 6 -4.45 -9.70 3.06
N TRP A 7 -5.29 -10.18 3.98
CA TRP A 7 -4.91 -11.01 5.13
C TRP A 7 -5.57 -12.39 4.97
N ASP A 8 -4.81 -13.50 5.14
CA ASP A 8 -5.26 -14.85 4.75
C ASP A 8 -6.66 -15.24 5.26
N PRO A 9 -7.01 -15.01 6.54
CA PRO A 9 -8.33 -15.36 7.07
C PRO A 9 -9.50 -14.57 6.47
N LEU A 10 -9.26 -13.40 5.88
CA LEU A 10 -10.28 -12.63 5.18
C LEU A 10 -10.28 -12.95 3.69
N ALA A 11 -9.11 -13.16 3.09
CA ALA A 11 -8.97 -13.45 1.67
C ALA A 11 -9.80 -14.68 1.27
N SER A 12 -9.67 -15.78 2.01
CA SER A 12 -10.41 -17.02 1.74
C SER A 12 -11.94 -16.85 1.85
N LYS A 13 -12.41 -15.98 2.76
CA LYS A 13 -13.83 -15.70 2.96
C LYS A 13 -14.48 -14.95 1.80
N VAL A 14 -13.68 -14.28 0.98
CA VAL A 14 -14.16 -13.54 -0.21
C VAL A 14 -13.71 -14.21 -1.51
N GLY A 15 -13.28 -15.47 -1.46
CA GLY A 15 -12.88 -16.24 -2.64
C GLY A 15 -11.53 -15.82 -3.23
N ILE A 16 -10.69 -15.11 -2.48
CA ILE A 16 -9.34 -14.72 -2.91
C ILE A 16 -8.34 -15.77 -2.44
N GLU A 17 -7.66 -16.41 -3.39
CA GLU A 17 -6.47 -17.21 -3.12
C GLU A 17 -5.22 -16.34 -3.23
N ARG A 18 -4.47 -16.22 -2.14
CA ARG A 18 -3.24 -15.41 -2.11
C ARG A 18 -2.07 -16.22 -2.67
N ARG A 19 -1.55 -15.78 -3.81
CA ARG A 19 -0.32 -16.32 -4.42
C ARG A 19 0.56 -15.19 -4.94
N ARG A 20 1.88 -15.32 -4.77
CA ARG A 20 2.91 -14.32 -5.14
C ARG A 20 2.49 -12.84 -4.90
N PRO A 21 2.15 -12.45 -3.66
CA PRO A 21 1.58 -11.13 -3.37
C PRO A 21 2.46 -9.94 -3.78
N LEU A 22 3.78 -10.09 -3.78
CA LEU A 22 4.71 -9.05 -4.21
C LEU A 22 4.57 -8.74 -5.71
N GLN A 23 4.42 -9.78 -6.54
CA GLN A 23 4.24 -9.62 -7.98
C GLN A 23 2.86 -9.04 -8.29
N ALA A 24 1.81 -9.58 -7.64
CA ALA A 24 0.45 -9.05 -7.77
C ALA A 24 0.38 -7.55 -7.42
N MET A 25 1.04 -7.14 -6.34
CA MET A 25 1.11 -5.73 -5.93
C MET A 25 1.82 -4.88 -6.97
N ARG A 26 2.99 -5.33 -7.48
CA ARG A 26 3.76 -4.59 -8.49
C ARG A 26 2.94 -4.36 -9.76
N GLU A 27 2.35 -5.41 -10.32
CA GLU A 27 1.51 -5.33 -11.52
C GLU A 27 0.30 -4.41 -11.30
N THR A 28 -0.34 -4.51 -10.13
CA THR A 28 -1.51 -3.68 -9.78
C THR A 28 -1.15 -2.20 -9.69
N VAL A 29 -0.06 -1.85 -9.00
CA VAL A 29 0.37 -0.45 -8.85
C VAL A 29 0.76 0.15 -10.19
N GLU A 30 1.55 -0.58 -11.00
CA GLU A 30 2.00 -0.11 -12.31
C GLU A 30 0.82 0.21 -13.23
N VAL A 31 -0.11 -0.75 -13.37
CA VAL A 31 -1.30 -0.56 -14.21
C VAL A 31 -2.20 0.53 -13.67
N THR A 32 -2.41 0.58 -12.36
CA THR A 32 -3.24 1.62 -11.72
C THR A 32 -2.67 3.01 -11.97
N ARG A 33 -1.35 3.19 -11.83
CA ARG A 33 -0.69 4.48 -12.07
C ARG A 33 -0.85 4.94 -13.52
N ARG A 34 -0.67 4.03 -14.48
CA ARG A 34 -0.85 4.33 -15.91
C ARG A 34 -2.30 4.69 -16.25
N LEU A 35 -3.26 3.94 -15.73
CA LEU A 35 -4.68 4.26 -15.92
C LEU A 35 -5.05 5.62 -15.30
N LEU A 36 -4.55 5.94 -14.11
CA LEU A 36 -4.77 7.23 -13.47
C LEU A 36 -4.11 8.39 -14.22
N ALA A 37 -3.00 8.13 -14.92
CA ALA A 37 -2.38 9.06 -15.85
C ALA A 37 -3.18 9.25 -17.16
N MET A 38 -4.38 8.66 -17.26
CA MET A 38 -5.25 8.67 -18.44
C MET A 38 -4.60 8.03 -19.68
N GLU A 39 -3.66 7.10 -19.48
CA GLU A 39 -3.07 6.32 -20.56
C GLU A 39 -4.02 5.22 -21.04
N ARG A 40 -3.86 4.86 -22.32
CA ARG A 40 -4.39 3.63 -22.92
C ARG A 40 -3.41 2.49 -22.69
N VAL A 41 -3.81 1.51 -21.90
CA VAL A 41 -2.94 0.48 -21.35
C VAL A 41 -3.19 -0.87 -22.00
N THR A 42 -2.13 -1.44 -22.55
CA THR A 42 -1.99 -2.88 -22.76
C THR A 42 -0.91 -3.38 -21.82
N PHE A 43 -1.22 -4.43 -21.05
CA PHE A 43 -0.35 -5.00 -20.04
C PHE A 43 -0.62 -6.50 -19.94
N GLU A 44 0.44 -7.31 -20.01
CA GLU A 44 0.36 -8.78 -20.02
C GLU A 44 1.13 -9.33 -18.82
N GLY A 45 0.51 -9.25 -17.64
CA GLY A 45 1.05 -9.76 -16.38
C GLY A 45 0.50 -11.13 -16.00
N GLU A 46 0.95 -11.65 -14.85
CA GLU A 46 0.41 -12.89 -14.29
C GLU A 46 -0.95 -12.66 -13.62
N PHE A 47 -1.11 -11.51 -12.96
CA PHE A 47 -2.27 -11.12 -12.16
C PHE A 47 -3.13 -10.07 -12.87
N VAL A 48 -2.53 -9.14 -13.60
CA VAL A 48 -3.26 -8.12 -14.37
C VAL A 48 -3.04 -8.35 -15.85
N ARG A 49 -4.13 -8.44 -16.63
CA ARG A 49 -4.08 -8.50 -18.09
C ARG A 49 -5.07 -7.51 -18.66
N LEU A 50 -4.57 -6.52 -19.39
CA LEU A 50 -5.37 -5.51 -20.07
C LEU A 50 -4.96 -5.47 -21.54
N ARG A 51 -5.94 -5.28 -22.41
CA ARG A 51 -5.72 -5.02 -23.84
C ARG A 51 -6.52 -3.79 -24.22
N ASP A 52 -5.81 -2.74 -24.61
CA ASP A 52 -6.39 -1.50 -25.11
C ASP A 52 -7.42 -0.85 -24.17
N VAL A 53 -7.12 -0.80 -22.86
CA VAL A 53 -8.02 -0.28 -21.82
C VAL A 53 -7.60 1.13 -21.38
N GLU A 54 -8.54 2.06 -21.31
CA GLU A 54 -8.35 3.39 -20.72
C GLU A 54 -9.52 3.75 -19.79
N ILE A 55 -9.34 4.72 -18.89
CA ILE A 55 -10.44 5.20 -18.06
C ILE A 55 -11.41 6.01 -18.92
N ASP A 56 -12.65 5.52 -19.05
CA ASP A 56 -13.72 6.28 -19.71
C ASP A 56 -14.26 7.38 -18.78
N VAL A 57 -14.23 8.62 -19.28
CA VAL A 57 -14.72 9.80 -18.57
C VAL A 57 -15.85 10.41 -19.38
N VAL A 58 -17.08 10.10 -18.94
CA VAL A 58 -18.33 10.61 -19.52
C VAL A 58 -18.55 12.08 -19.14
N HIS A 59 -18.27 12.43 -17.88
CA HIS A 59 -18.38 13.79 -17.35
C HIS A 59 -17.13 14.13 -16.54
N GLY A 60 -16.51 15.28 -16.83
CA GLY A 60 -15.34 15.78 -16.10
C GLY A 60 -14.07 15.86 -16.95
N ARG A 61 -12.94 16.02 -16.26
CA ARG A 61 -11.63 16.28 -16.87
C ARG A 61 -10.97 14.97 -17.33
N ARG A 62 -10.39 15.02 -18.53
CA ARG A 62 -9.62 13.93 -19.16
C ARG A 62 -8.11 14.09 -18.99
N GLU A 63 -7.69 14.93 -18.04
CA GLU A 63 -6.28 15.16 -17.74
C GLU A 63 -5.72 14.10 -16.78
N PRO A 64 -4.40 13.83 -16.81
CA PRO A 64 -3.75 12.93 -15.88
C PRO A 64 -4.04 13.28 -14.43
N ARG A 65 -4.28 12.26 -13.61
CA ARG A 65 -4.57 12.40 -12.18
C ARG A 65 -3.37 11.96 -11.37
N ASP A 66 -2.81 12.90 -10.62
CA ASP A 66 -1.78 12.58 -9.63
C ASP A 66 -2.45 12.14 -8.32
N VAL A 67 -2.69 10.83 -8.20
CA VAL A 67 -3.26 10.21 -7.00
C VAL A 67 -2.17 9.40 -6.30
N PRO A 68 -1.70 9.84 -5.11
CA PRO A 68 -0.71 9.10 -4.35
C PRO A 68 -1.17 7.69 -4.00
N ILE A 69 -0.30 6.69 -4.18
CA ILE A 69 -0.55 5.28 -3.90
C ILE A 69 0.18 4.88 -2.61
N TYR A 70 -0.61 4.58 -1.59
CA TYR A 70 -0.16 4.09 -0.29
C TYR A 70 -0.30 2.58 -0.22
N ILE A 71 0.78 1.90 0.17
CA ILE A 71 0.78 0.44 0.29
C ILE A 71 0.75 0.06 1.76
N GLY A 72 -0.24 -0.75 2.16
CA GLY A 72 -0.29 -1.40 3.46
C GLY A 72 0.66 -2.59 3.47
N ALA A 73 1.70 -2.53 4.30
CA ALA A 73 2.74 -3.54 4.36
C ALA A 73 3.04 -3.95 5.82
N THR A 74 2.94 -5.26 6.10
CA THR A 74 3.36 -5.82 7.40
C THR A 74 4.65 -6.63 7.27
N GLY A 75 4.84 -7.36 6.17
CA GLY A 75 6.04 -8.16 5.93
C GLY A 75 7.19 -7.33 5.35
N MET A 76 8.44 -7.61 5.76
CA MET A 76 9.61 -6.81 5.35
C MET A 76 9.82 -6.76 3.84
N ARG A 77 9.58 -7.87 3.12
CA ARG A 77 9.68 -7.87 1.64
C ARG A 77 8.62 -6.98 0.97
N MET A 78 7.43 -6.88 1.57
CA MET A 78 6.39 -5.96 1.10
C MET A 78 6.72 -4.52 1.48
N MET A 79 7.36 -4.30 2.63
CA MET A 79 7.86 -3.00 3.06
C MET A 79 8.95 -2.47 2.11
N GLU A 80 9.89 -3.34 1.73
CA GLU A 80 10.87 -3.03 0.69
C GLU A 80 10.21 -2.72 -0.66
N LEU A 81 9.21 -3.50 -1.07
CA LEU A 81 8.48 -3.22 -2.31
C LEU A 81 7.74 -1.87 -2.22
N ALA A 82 7.12 -1.57 -1.08
CA ALA A 82 6.41 -0.32 -0.86
C ALA A 82 7.34 0.88 -0.98
N GLY A 83 8.56 0.81 -0.44
CA GLY A 83 9.56 1.85 -0.60
C GLY A 83 10.02 2.02 -2.05
N GLU A 84 9.95 0.97 -2.86
CA GLU A 84 10.36 1.02 -4.26
C GLU A 84 9.28 1.59 -5.19
N ILE A 85 7.99 1.28 -4.97
CA ILE A 85 6.93 1.60 -5.95
C ILE A 85 5.80 2.50 -5.39
N GLY A 86 5.70 2.64 -4.07
CA GLY A 86 4.68 3.42 -3.40
C GLY A 86 5.08 4.90 -3.24
N ASP A 87 4.07 5.75 -3.13
CA ASP A 87 4.21 7.16 -2.73
C ASP A 87 4.12 7.31 -1.21
N GLY A 88 3.56 6.30 -0.54
CA GLY A 88 3.50 6.19 0.91
C GLY A 88 3.35 4.75 1.38
N VAL A 89 3.56 4.54 2.68
CA VAL A 89 3.36 3.26 3.35
C VAL A 89 2.55 3.43 4.63
N LEU A 90 1.53 2.61 4.79
CA LEU A 90 0.71 2.58 6.00
C LEU A 90 1.31 1.57 6.98
N PHE A 91 1.91 2.08 8.06
CA PHE A 91 2.47 1.24 9.11
C PHE A 91 1.36 0.65 9.98
N ASN A 92 1.51 -0.62 10.34
CA ASN A 92 0.49 -1.36 11.08
C ASN A 92 0.47 -1.01 12.57
N TYR A 93 -0.71 -1.06 13.19
CA TYR A 93 -0.91 -0.84 14.63
C TYR A 93 -0.56 -2.09 15.45
N LEU A 94 -0.39 -1.93 16.77
CA LEU A 94 -0.06 -3.01 17.72
C LEU A 94 1.24 -3.77 17.41
N VAL A 95 2.23 -3.04 16.90
CA VAL A 95 3.58 -3.55 16.67
C VAL A 95 4.56 -2.91 17.65
N SER A 96 5.66 -3.60 17.97
CA SER A 96 6.68 -3.05 18.86
C SER A 96 7.48 -1.94 18.17
N PRO A 97 8.08 -1.00 18.93
CA PRO A 97 9.01 -0.02 18.35
C PRO A 97 10.17 -0.66 17.56
N GLY A 98 10.66 -1.83 17.99
CA GLY A 98 11.70 -2.58 17.28
C GLY A 98 11.24 -3.16 15.94
N TYR A 99 9.94 -3.47 15.78
CA TYR A 99 9.40 -3.79 14.47
C TYR A 99 9.45 -2.58 13.53
N ASN A 100 9.10 -1.38 14.03
CA ASN A 100 9.14 -0.16 13.23
C ASN A 100 10.56 0.19 12.77
N GLY A 101 11.58 -0.04 13.61
CA GLY A 101 12.98 0.10 13.20
C GLY A 101 13.33 -0.78 11.99
N ARG A 102 13.02 -2.08 12.04
CA ARG A 102 13.25 -3.01 10.92
C ARG A 102 12.42 -2.67 9.68
N ALA A 103 11.19 -2.20 9.88
CA ALA A 103 10.35 -1.75 8.79
C ALA A 103 10.94 -0.52 8.09
N LEU A 104 11.50 0.44 8.83
CA LEU A 104 12.19 1.59 8.24
C LEU A 104 13.45 1.18 7.47
N GLU A 105 14.24 0.23 7.98
CA GLU A 105 15.40 -0.33 7.25
C GLU A 105 14.98 -0.98 5.93
N ALA A 106 13.94 -1.82 5.97
CA ALA A 106 13.37 -2.45 4.78
C ALA A 106 12.84 -1.41 3.79
N LEU A 107 12.12 -0.40 4.28
CA LEU A 107 11.60 0.69 3.45
C LEU A 107 12.74 1.46 2.78
N ALA A 108 13.81 1.76 3.52
CA ALA A 108 15.00 2.45 3.01
C ALA A 108 15.66 1.66 1.87
N ALA A 109 15.83 0.35 2.06
CA ALA A 109 16.34 -0.53 1.02
C ALA A 109 15.47 -0.50 -0.25
N GLY A 110 14.14 -0.41 -0.09
CA GLY A 110 13.19 -0.20 -1.19
C GLY A 110 13.42 1.12 -1.93
N THR A 111 13.45 2.23 -1.19
CA THR A 111 13.62 3.58 -1.77
C THR A 111 14.92 3.69 -2.57
N ALA A 112 16.02 3.13 -2.04
CA ALA A 112 17.32 3.13 -2.68
C ALA A 112 17.32 2.44 -4.07
N ARG A 113 16.53 1.36 -4.25
CA ARG A 113 16.40 0.68 -5.56
C ARG A 113 15.73 1.56 -6.62
N SER A 114 14.91 2.52 -6.20
CA SER A 114 14.25 3.48 -7.08
C SER A 114 14.98 4.83 -7.20
N GLY A 115 16.18 4.95 -6.60
CA GLY A 115 16.92 6.22 -6.55
C GLY A 115 16.25 7.29 -5.68
N ARG A 116 15.29 6.90 -4.83
CA ARG A 116 14.58 7.76 -3.89
C ARG A 116 15.17 7.64 -2.50
N SER A 117 14.87 8.61 -1.65
CA SER A 117 15.17 8.60 -0.23
C SER A 117 13.93 8.20 0.58
N LEU A 118 14.12 7.98 1.88
CA LEU A 118 12.97 7.84 2.77
C LEU A 118 12.11 9.10 2.74
N GLU A 119 12.67 10.31 2.69
CA GLU A 119 11.89 11.55 2.76
C GLU A 119 10.84 11.69 1.65
N ASP A 120 11.03 10.98 0.54
CA ASP A 120 10.11 10.94 -0.60
C ASP A 120 8.88 10.03 -0.40
N VAL A 121 8.81 9.30 0.71
CA VAL A 121 7.73 8.35 1.00
C VAL A 121 7.00 8.77 2.28
N ASP A 122 5.70 9.07 2.18
CA ASP A 122 4.90 9.34 3.38
C ASP A 122 4.70 8.07 4.22
N ARG A 123 4.71 8.20 5.55
CA ARG A 123 4.73 7.06 6.50
C ARG A 123 3.71 7.21 7.64
N PRO A 124 2.41 7.32 7.35
CA PRO A 124 1.38 7.30 8.38
C PRO A 124 1.41 5.98 9.15
N GLN A 125 1.30 6.08 10.48
CA GLN A 125 1.23 4.97 11.42
C GLN A 125 -0.20 4.83 11.93
N LEU A 126 -0.79 3.64 11.77
CA LEU A 126 -2.05 3.35 12.45
C LEU A 126 -1.80 3.24 13.95
N VAL A 127 -2.60 3.96 14.74
CA VAL A 127 -2.53 3.97 16.20
C VAL A 127 -3.93 3.71 16.74
N VAL A 128 -4.05 2.69 17.59
CA VAL A 128 -5.26 2.48 18.40
C VAL A 128 -5.17 3.42 19.59
N CYS A 129 -6.20 4.23 19.79
CA CYS A 129 -6.22 5.23 20.84
C CYS A 129 -7.52 5.10 21.65
N SER A 130 -7.38 5.09 22.97
CA SER A 130 -8.47 5.21 23.94
C SER A 130 -8.12 6.41 24.81
N LEU A 131 -9.00 7.41 24.82
CA LEU A 131 -8.82 8.64 25.59
C LEU A 131 -9.94 8.75 26.63
N ASP A 132 -9.54 9.03 27.86
CA ASP A 132 -10.43 9.38 28.97
C ASP A 132 -9.65 10.27 29.94
N GLU A 133 -10.35 11.09 30.73
CA GLU A 133 -9.74 11.88 31.80
C GLU A 133 -9.21 10.98 32.92
N ASP A 134 -9.85 9.82 33.11
CA ASP A 134 -9.40 8.77 34.02
C ASP A 134 -8.53 7.73 33.30
N ARG A 135 -7.28 7.60 33.74
CA ARG A 135 -6.29 6.67 33.19
C ARG A 135 -6.77 5.22 33.23
N ASP A 136 -7.41 4.79 34.31
CA ASP A 136 -7.79 3.39 34.48
C ASP A 136 -8.98 3.05 33.57
N VAL A 137 -9.89 4.01 33.37
CA VAL A 137 -10.98 3.90 32.38
C VAL A 137 -10.42 3.84 30.95
N ALA A 138 -9.46 4.70 30.62
CA ALA A 138 -8.83 4.70 29.29
C ALA A 138 -8.15 3.35 28.99
N LEU A 139 -7.43 2.78 29.97
CA LEU A 139 -6.76 1.49 29.84
C LEU A 139 -7.74 0.32 29.75
N ASP A 140 -8.81 0.32 30.55
CA ASP A 140 -9.78 -0.77 30.55
C ASP A 140 -10.52 -0.87 29.20
N ARG A 141 -10.90 0.27 28.62
CA ARG A 141 -11.54 0.33 27.29
C ARG A 141 -10.63 -0.10 26.13
N ALA A 142 -9.31 -0.09 26.33
CA ALA A 142 -8.33 -0.44 25.29
C ALA A 142 -7.96 -1.93 25.27
N ARG A 143 -8.40 -2.70 26.26
CA ARG A 143 -8.19 -4.15 26.35
C ARG A 143 -9.14 -4.92 25.44
#